data_AF-M4BUV2-F1
#
_entry.id   AF-M4BUV2-F1
#
_cell.length_a   1.000
_cell.length_b   1.000
_cell.length_c   1.000
_cell.angle_alpha   90.00
_cell.angle_beta   90.00
_cell.angle_gamma   90.00
#
_symmetry.space_group_name_H-M   'P 1'
#
loop_
_entity.id
_entity.type
_entity.pdbx_description
1 polymer ?
#
loop_
_entity_poly.entity_id
_entity_poly.type
_entity_poly.pdbx_seq_one_letter_code
_entity_poly.pdbx_strand_id
1 'polypeptide(L)'
;MLTPGGRMYLVGLQPLSESQAPADTSDSDILEAGKLIQEVARTRDACLLLAGGHIYREFPIEWSQRQLEKAGLIVTDSVRLVNVCTRSVITRQLDVGRRYVLLLTDTELRGHLLQALDRLDQRLEEKFGASKLTNDEQRNALDSTT
;
A
#
# COMPACT_ATOMS: atom_id res chain seq x y z
N MET A 1 -30.37 3.15 -1.47
CA MET A 1 -30.49 3.89 -2.75
C MET A 1 -30.38 5.37 -2.43
N LEU A 2 -29.58 6.12 -3.19
CA LEU A 2 -29.47 7.58 -3.00
C LEU A 2 -30.82 8.23 -3.33
N THR A 3 -31.18 9.29 -2.61
CA THR A 3 -32.32 10.13 -3.01
C THR A 3 -31.99 10.88 -4.30
N PRO A 4 -32.99 11.26 -5.12
CA PRO A 4 -32.75 12.10 -6.29
C PRO A 4 -31.95 13.36 -5.92
N GLY A 5 -30.87 13.63 -6.66
CA GLY A 5 -29.96 14.76 -6.38
C GLY A 5 -28.98 14.55 -5.20
N GLY A 6 -28.99 13.38 -4.56
CA GLY A 6 -28.04 13.03 -3.50
C GLY A 6 -26.59 12.93 -4.02
N ARG A 7 -25.62 13.20 -3.14
CA ARG A 7 -24.19 13.13 -3.44
C ARG A 7 -23.55 11.92 -2.79
N MET A 8 -22.57 11.34 -3.48
CA MET A 8 -21.70 10.30 -2.96
C MET A 8 -20.26 10.80 -3.02
N TYR A 9 -19.52 10.58 -1.94
CA TYR A 9 -18.08 10.82 -1.89
C TYR A 9 -17.39 9.47 -1.85
N LEU A 10 -16.49 9.23 -2.80
CA LEU A 10 -15.69 8.01 -2.87
C LEU A 10 -14.25 8.36 -2.55
N VAL A 11 -13.72 7.73 -1.49
CA VAL A 11 -12.30 7.83 -1.11
C VAL A 11 -11.68 6.46 -1.29
N GLY A 12 -10.52 6.42 -1.93
CA GLY A 12 -9.76 5.21 -2.17
C GLY A 12 -8.27 5.52 -2.22
N LEU A 13 -7.47 4.45 -2.18
CA LEU A 13 -6.03 4.53 -2.36
C LEU A 13 -5.70 4.23 -3.82
N GLN A 14 -4.84 5.06 -4.43
CA GLN A 14 -4.32 4.74 -5.76
C GLN A 14 -3.43 3.49 -5.64
N PRO A 15 -3.51 2.53 -6.59
CA PRO A 15 -2.68 1.34 -6.54
C PRO A 15 -1.20 1.66 -6.42
N LEU A 16 -0.47 0.90 -5.59
CA LEU A 16 0.97 1.13 -5.37
C LEU A 16 1.78 0.91 -6.66
N SER A 17 1.30 0.01 -7.53
CA SER A 17 1.85 -0.24 -8.86
C SER A 17 1.77 0.97 -9.80
N GLU A 18 0.83 1.89 -9.53
CA GLU A 18 0.59 3.12 -10.29
C GLU A 18 0.89 4.38 -9.46
N SER A 19 1.42 4.22 -8.25
CA SER A 19 1.88 5.34 -7.43
C SER A 19 3.18 5.88 -8.03
N GLN A 20 3.05 6.50 -9.19
CA GLN A 20 4.14 7.18 -9.86
C GLN A 20 4.47 8.44 -9.05
N ALA A 21 5.76 8.70 -8.89
CA ALA A 21 6.20 10.06 -8.63
C ALA A 21 5.58 10.99 -9.68
N PRO A 22 5.21 12.24 -9.34
CA PRO A 22 4.71 13.20 -10.32
C PRO A 22 5.58 13.18 -11.59
N ALA A 23 4.98 13.25 -12.78
CA ALA A 23 5.70 13.12 -14.06
C ALA A 23 6.87 14.12 -14.24
N ASP A 24 6.86 15.20 -13.44
CA ASP A 24 7.87 16.27 -13.43
C ASP A 24 8.98 16.03 -12.38
N THR A 25 8.96 14.88 -11.71
CA THR A 25 9.94 14.52 -10.68
C THR A 25 11.18 13.92 -11.34
N SER A 26 12.14 14.77 -11.68
CA SER A 26 13.49 14.36 -12.12
C SER A 26 14.36 13.79 -10.98
N ASP A 27 13.82 13.76 -9.76
CA ASP A 27 14.52 13.28 -8.59
C ASP A 27 14.61 11.75 -8.60
N SER A 28 15.80 11.25 -8.99
CA SER A 28 16.13 9.83 -9.01
C SER A 28 15.88 9.17 -7.65
N ASP A 29 16.00 9.88 -6.54
CA ASP A 29 15.81 9.29 -5.21
C ASP A 29 14.35 8.97 -4.91
N ILE A 30 13.42 9.79 -5.38
CA ILE A 30 11.97 9.57 -5.23
C ILE A 30 11.53 8.38 -6.10
N LEU A 31 12.07 8.26 -7.31
CA LEU A 31 11.78 7.15 -8.20
C LEU A 31 12.26 5.80 -7.61
N GLU A 32 13.48 5.77 -7.07
CA GLU A 32 14.02 4.56 -6.43
C GLU A 32 13.26 4.20 -5.15
N ALA A 33 12.85 5.19 -4.35
CA ALA A 33 11.97 4.98 -3.20
C ALA A 33 10.62 4.36 -3.61
N GLY A 34 10.01 4.84 -4.68
CA GLY A 34 8.77 4.29 -5.22
C GLY A 34 8.91 2.83 -5.68
N LYS A 35 10.00 2.51 -6.38
CA LYS A 35 10.30 1.11 -6.79
C LYS A 35 10.44 0.19 -5.58
N LEU A 36 11.15 0.63 -4.54
CA LEU A 36 11.33 -0.15 -3.33
C LEU A 36 9.98 -0.44 -2.63
N ILE A 37 9.07 0.55 -2.58
CA ILE A 37 7.71 0.36 -2.04
C ILE A 37 6.92 -0.66 -2.88
N GLN A 38 7.03 -0.59 -4.21
CA GLN A 38 6.39 -1.56 -5.10
C GLN A 38 6.92 -2.98 -4.90
N GLU A 39 8.23 -3.14 -4.70
CA GLU A 39 8.84 -4.45 -4.40
C GLU A 39 8.33 -5.03 -3.07
N VAL A 40 8.14 -4.18 -2.05
CA VAL A 40 7.51 -4.58 -0.78
C VAL A 40 6.10 -5.09 -1.01
N ALA A 41 5.27 -4.35 -1.75
CA ALA A 41 3.90 -4.74 -2.04
C ALA A 41 3.83 -6.08 -2.80
N ARG A 42 4.65 -6.24 -3.85
CA ARG A 42 4.74 -7.47 -4.64
C ARG A 42 5.19 -8.67 -3.81
N THR A 43 6.18 -8.48 -2.95
CA THR A 43 6.73 -9.57 -2.11
C THR A 43 5.71 -10.00 -1.06
N ARG A 44 5.04 -9.04 -0.40
CA ARG A 44 3.89 -9.29 0.47
C ARG A 44 2.82 -10.10 -0.28
N ASP A 45 2.43 -9.65 -1.47
CA ASP A 45 1.36 -10.29 -2.24
C ASP A 45 1.73 -11.71 -2.69
N ALA A 46 2.99 -11.95 -3.08
CA ALA A 46 3.48 -13.29 -3.36
C ALA A 46 3.35 -14.22 -2.14
N CYS A 47 3.72 -13.72 -0.95
CA CYS A 47 3.57 -14.48 0.30
C CYS A 47 2.09 -14.82 0.58
N LEU A 48 1.18 -13.87 0.36
CA LEU A 48 -0.26 -14.07 0.54
C LEU A 48 -0.81 -15.11 -0.43
N LEU A 49 -0.49 -14.98 -1.73
CA LEU A 49 -0.98 -15.88 -2.76
C LEU A 49 -0.49 -17.32 -2.56
N LEU A 50 0.80 -17.49 -2.24
CA LEU A 50 1.38 -18.82 -2.00
C LEU A 50 0.79 -19.49 -0.76
N ALA A 51 0.34 -18.71 0.22
CA ALA A 51 -0.36 -19.21 1.39
C ALA A 51 -1.88 -19.44 1.16
N GLY A 52 -2.35 -19.32 -0.08
CA GLY A 52 -3.77 -19.48 -0.43
C GLY A 52 -4.67 -18.30 -0.02
N GLY A 53 -4.06 -17.17 0.36
CA GLY A 53 -4.76 -15.93 0.69
C GLY A 53 -5.18 -15.13 -0.53
N HIS A 54 -5.82 -13.98 -0.27
CA HIS A 54 -6.22 -13.03 -1.29
C HIS A 54 -5.42 -11.74 -1.15
N ILE A 55 -4.95 -11.21 -2.28
CA ILE A 55 -4.26 -9.92 -2.34
C ILE A 55 -5.26 -8.76 -2.22
N TYR A 56 -4.77 -7.61 -1.77
CA TYR A 56 -5.56 -6.38 -1.82
C TYR A 56 -5.92 -6.07 -3.28
N ARG A 57 -7.22 -5.84 -3.52
CA ARG A 57 -7.68 -5.33 -4.81
C ARG A 57 -7.61 -3.82 -4.77
N GLU A 58 -6.64 -3.29 -5.50
CA GLU A 58 -6.48 -1.86 -5.69
C GLU A 58 -7.11 -1.47 -7.04
N PHE A 59 -7.91 -0.41 -7.06
CA PHE A 59 -8.61 0.04 -8.26
C PHE A 59 -8.19 1.47 -8.60
N PRO A 60 -7.63 1.71 -9.80
CA PRO A 60 -7.30 3.06 -10.25
C PRO A 60 -8.52 3.98 -10.21
N ILE A 61 -8.29 5.28 -9.97
CA ILE A 61 -9.37 6.28 -9.97
C ILE A 61 -10.17 6.25 -11.28
N GLU A 62 -9.52 6.05 -12.43
CA GLU A 62 -10.15 5.98 -13.75
C GLU A 62 -11.05 4.74 -13.88
N TRP A 63 -10.66 3.63 -13.25
CA TRP A 63 -11.53 2.46 -13.19
C TRP A 63 -12.74 2.73 -12.31
N SER A 64 -12.54 3.37 -11.16
CA SER A 64 -13.60 3.70 -10.21
C SER A 64 -14.62 4.67 -10.82
N GLN A 65 -14.16 5.73 -11.50
CA GLN A 65 -15.02 6.67 -12.22
C GLN A 65 -15.90 5.96 -13.26
N ARG A 66 -15.31 5.09 -14.10
CA ARG A 66 -16.06 4.30 -15.07
C ARG A 66 -17.12 3.40 -14.43
N GLN A 67 -16.87 2.87 -13.23
CA GLN A 67 -17.89 2.08 -12.52
C GLN A 67 -19.03 2.95 -11.99
N LEU A 68 -18.73 4.15 -11.50
CA LEU A 68 -19.75 5.10 -11.04
C LEU A 68 -20.66 5.53 -12.20
N GLU A 69 -20.07 5.84 -13.35
CA GLU A 69 -20.81 6.17 -14.58
C GLU A 69 -21.69 5.01 -15.06
N LYS A 70 -21.17 3.77 -15.05
CA LYS A 70 -21.95 2.57 -15.37
C LYS A 70 -23.10 2.33 -14.40
N ALA A 71 -22.99 2.80 -13.16
CA ALA A 71 -24.07 2.75 -12.16
C ALA A 71 -25.10 3.89 -12.32
N GLY A 72 -24.95 4.77 -13.32
CA GLY A 72 -25.85 5.89 -13.59
C GLY A 72 -25.56 7.14 -12.75
N LEU A 73 -24.39 7.21 -12.10
CA LEU A 73 -23.93 8.39 -11.37
C LEU A 73 -23.16 9.33 -12.30
N ILE A 74 -23.17 10.62 -11.98
CA ILE A 74 -22.38 11.63 -12.69
C ILE A 74 -21.20 11.99 -11.79
N VAL A 75 -19.97 11.83 -12.30
CA VAL A 75 -18.76 12.27 -11.60
C VAL A 75 -18.62 13.77 -11.79
N THR A 76 -18.91 14.56 -10.75
CA THR A 76 -18.85 16.02 -10.82
C THR A 76 -17.48 16.60 -10.51
N ASP A 77 -16.67 15.86 -9.73
CA ASP A 77 -15.33 16.29 -9.32
C ASP A 77 -14.46 15.06 -9.01
N SER A 78 -13.15 15.21 -9.16
CA SER A 78 -12.17 14.19 -8.79
C SER A 78 -10.82 14.82 -8.48
N VAL A 79 -10.27 14.48 -7.32
CA VAL A 79 -8.97 14.96 -6.87
C VAL A 79 -8.05 13.77 -6.64
N ARG A 80 -6.85 13.82 -7.23
CA ARG A 80 -5.79 12.87 -6.91
C ARG A 80 -4.89 13.48 -5.83
N LEU A 81 -4.75 12.74 -4.74
CA LEU A 81 -3.81 13.07 -3.68
C LEU A 81 -2.60 12.13 -3.75
N VAL A 82 -1.45 12.59 -3.28
CA VAL A 82 -0.24 11.76 -3.21
C VAL A 82 -0.42 10.73 -2.10
N ASN A 83 -0.10 9.47 -2.40
CA ASN A 83 -0.03 8.42 -1.39
C ASN A 83 1.17 8.69 -0.46
N VAL A 84 0.89 9.14 0.76
CA VAL A 84 1.95 9.33 1.78
C VAL A 84 2.26 7.99 2.43
N CYS A 85 3.35 7.35 2.00
CA CYS A 85 3.83 6.11 2.59
C CYS A 85 4.94 6.40 3.59
N THR A 86 4.61 6.39 4.88
CA THR A 86 5.62 6.50 5.94
C THR A 86 6.38 5.18 6.10
N ARG A 87 7.59 5.24 6.66
CA ARG A 87 8.39 4.03 6.97
C ARG A 87 7.57 3.00 7.77
N SER A 88 6.82 3.44 8.78
CA SER A 88 6.01 2.56 9.62
C SER A 88 4.87 1.87 8.87
N VAL A 89 4.22 2.56 7.92
CA VAL A 89 3.21 1.96 7.05
C VAL A 89 3.84 0.87 6.18
N ILE A 90 5.03 1.12 5.63
CA ILE A 90 5.74 0.14 4.81
C ILE A 90 6.19 -1.07 5.66
N THR A 91 6.68 -0.85 6.88
CA THR A 91 7.04 -1.94 7.82
C THR A 91 5.85 -2.86 8.06
N ARG A 92 4.66 -2.29 8.31
CA ARG A 92 3.44 -3.08 8.51
C ARG A 92 3.10 -3.96 7.30
N GLN A 93 3.46 -3.56 6.08
CA GLN A 93 3.27 -4.40 4.88
C GLN A 93 4.18 -5.62 4.89
N LEU A 94 5.44 -5.49 5.33
CA LEU A 94 6.35 -6.62 5.51
C LEU A 94 5.83 -7.58 6.57
N ASP A 95 5.31 -7.07 7.69
CA ASP A 95 4.76 -7.89 8.77
C ASP A 95 3.53 -8.69 8.35
N VAL A 96 2.73 -8.16 7.40
CA VAL A 96 1.66 -8.92 6.75
C VAL A 96 2.27 -10.10 5.99
N GLY A 97 3.28 -9.87 5.14
CA GLY A 97 3.99 -10.95 4.44
C GLY A 97 4.54 -12.01 5.41
N ARG A 98 5.26 -11.58 6.45
CA ARG A 98 5.86 -12.46 7.48
C ARG A 98 4.83 -13.37 8.13
N ARG A 99 3.65 -12.85 8.50
CA ARG A 99 2.57 -13.64 9.11
C ARG A 99 2.04 -14.72 8.17
N TYR A 100 1.87 -14.42 6.88
CA TYR A 100 1.36 -15.39 5.90
C TYR A 100 2.39 -16.45 5.52
N VAL A 101 3.68 -16.08 5.46
CA VAL A 101 4.77 -17.02 5.19
C VAL A 101 4.81 -18.16 6.22
N LEU A 102 4.41 -17.91 7.46
CA LEU A 102 4.32 -18.94 8.51
C LEU A 102 3.24 -20.00 8.25
N LEU A 103 2.27 -19.72 7.39
CA LEU A 103 1.19 -20.66 7.03
C LEU A 103 1.64 -21.67 5.95
N LEU A 104 2.80 -21.46 5.33
CA LEU A 104 3.32 -22.34 4.31
C LEU A 104 3.83 -23.66 4.92
N THR A 105 3.43 -24.78 4.31
CA THR A 105 3.88 -26.12 4.70
C THR A 105 5.28 -26.44 4.18
N ASP A 106 5.66 -25.90 3.02
CA ASP A 106 6.99 -26.04 2.44
C ASP A 106 7.99 -25.18 3.23
N THR A 107 8.89 -25.85 3.95
CA THR A 107 9.86 -25.21 4.83
C THR A 107 10.97 -24.49 4.07
N GLU A 108 11.35 -24.99 2.88
CA GLU A 108 12.40 -24.40 2.06
C GLU A 108 11.90 -23.11 1.41
N LEU A 109 10.72 -23.16 0.79
CA LEU A 109 10.07 -21.99 0.22
C LEU A 109 9.83 -20.92 1.30
N ARG A 110 9.37 -21.32 2.48
CA ARG A 110 9.20 -20.43 3.63
C ARG A 110 10.51 -19.73 4.00
N GLY A 111 11.62 -20.46 4.05
CA GLY A 111 12.94 -19.90 4.34
C GLY A 111 13.35 -18.83 3.32
N HIS A 112 13.20 -19.13 2.02
CA HIS A 112 13.53 -18.17 0.96
C HIS A 112 12.65 -16.91 0.98
N LEU A 113 11.37 -17.03 1.30
CA LEU A 113 10.46 -15.88 1.39
C LEU A 113 10.77 -14.99 2.61
N LEU A 114 11.09 -15.58 3.76
CA LEU A 114 11.55 -14.82 4.93
C LEU A 114 12.83 -14.03 4.61
N GLN A 115 13.81 -14.68 3.97
CA GLN A 115 15.04 -14.00 3.52
C GLN A 115 14.77 -12.88 2.51
N ALA A 116 13.77 -13.03 1.63
CA ALA A 116 13.37 -11.96 0.72
C ALA A 116 12.77 -10.76 1.46
N LEU A 117 11.90 -11.00 2.45
CA LEU A 117 11.32 -9.96 3.28
C LEU A 117 12.37 -9.23 4.11
N ASP A 118 13.34 -9.95 4.68
CA ASP A 118 14.41 -9.35 5.50
C ASP A 118 15.39 -8.51 4.65
N ARG A 119 15.71 -8.95 3.43
CA ARG A 119 16.49 -8.14 2.47
C ARG A 119 15.79 -6.84 2.11
N LEU A 120 14.46 -6.85 1.97
CA LEU A 120 13.69 -5.63 1.73
C LEU A 120 13.67 -4.73 2.96
N ASP A 121 13.53 -5.29 4.15
CA ASP A 121 13.54 -4.50 5.39
C ASP A 121 14.88 -3.78 5.60
N GLN A 122 15.98 -4.47 5.31
CA GLN A 122 17.32 -3.87 5.33
C GLN A 122 17.44 -2.72 4.33
N ARG A 123 17.02 -2.90 3.08
CA ARG A 123 17.03 -1.84 2.06
C ARG A 123 16.15 -0.65 2.44
N LEU A 124 15.02 -0.90 3.10
CA LEU A 124 14.17 0.17 3.63
C LEU A 124 14.85 0.93 4.76
N GLU A 125 15.56 0.25 5.65
CA GLU A 125 16.33 0.89 6.71
C GLU A 125 17.47 1.75 6.14
N GLU A 126 18.18 1.27 5.13
CA GLU A 126 19.22 2.04 4.44
C GLU A 126 18.64 3.29 3.75
N LYS A 127 17.47 3.20 3.12
CA LYS A 127 16.86 4.31 2.36
C LYS A 127 16.08 5.30 3.22
N PHE A 128 15.38 4.83 4.25
CA PHE A 128 14.42 5.64 5.04
C PHE A 128 14.77 5.72 6.53
N GLY A 129 15.85 5.06 6.96
CA GLY A 129 16.21 4.94 8.36
C GLY A 129 15.44 3.85 9.12
N ALA A 130 15.83 3.63 10.37
CA ALA A 130 15.22 2.65 11.25
C ALA A 130 13.74 2.97 11.50
N SER A 131 12.90 1.94 11.54
CA SER A 131 11.44 2.06 11.72
C SER A 131 10.98 2.54 13.10
N LYS A 132 11.86 3.07 13.97
CA LYS A 132 11.55 3.36 15.39
C LYS A 132 10.32 4.28 15.52
N LEU A 133 9.16 3.67 15.75
CA LEU A 133 8.06 4.23 16.51
C LEU A 133 7.98 3.37 17.77
N THR A 134 8.26 3.97 18.91
CA THR A 134 7.88 3.38 20.19
C THR A 134 6.34 3.34 20.25
N ASN A 135 5.78 2.32 20.91
CA ASN A 135 4.33 2.13 21.02
C ASN A 135 3.59 3.36 21.60
N ASP A 136 4.29 4.27 22.27
CA ASP A 136 3.73 5.47 22.89
C ASP A 136 3.37 6.58 21.88
N GLU A 137 4.07 6.68 20.75
CA GLU A 137 3.77 7.72 19.73
C GLU A 137 2.56 7.36 18.87
N GLN A 138 2.22 6.07 18.78
CA GLN A 138 1.04 5.58 18.05
C GLN A 138 -0.29 5.88 18.77
N ARG A 139 -0.27 6.07 20.10
CA ARG A 139 -1.46 6.45 20.87
C ARG A 139 -1.78 7.95 20.76
N ASN A 140 -0.76 8.82 20.73
CA ASN A 140 -0.96 10.27 20.75
C ASN A 140 -1.41 10.88 19.40
N ALA A 141 -1.25 10.17 18.28
CA ALA A 141 -1.67 10.63 16.96
C ALA A 141 -3.18 10.42 16.68
N LEU A 142 -3.89 9.62 17.49
CA LEU A 142 -5.35 9.44 17.41
C LEU A 142 -6.12 10.36 18.35
N ASP A 143 -5.48 10.84 19.44
CA ASP A 143 -6.11 11.69 20.45
C ASP A 143 -5.98 13.21 20.17
N SER A 144 -5.20 13.61 19.16
CA SER A 144 -4.97 15.03 18.81
C SER A 144 -5.83 15.55 17.66
N THR A 145 -6.81 14.75 17.19
CA THR A 145 -7.78 15.17 16.14
C THR A 145 -9.24 15.09 16.63
N THR A 146 -9.49 15.37 17.91
CA THR A 146 -10.85 15.61 18.45
C THR A 146 -10.96 17.02 18.99
#